data_AF-A0A8K0DWF1-F1
#
_entry.id   AF-A0A8K0DWF1-F1
#
_cell.length_a   1.000
_cell.length_b   1.000
_cell.length_c   1.000
_cell.angle_alpha   90.00
_cell.angle_beta   90.00
_cell.angle_gamma   90.00
#
_symmetry.space_group_name_H-M   'P 1'
#
loop_
_entity.id
_entity.type
_entity.pdbx_description
1 polymer ?
#
loop_
_entity_poly.entity_id
_entity_poly.type
_entity_poly.pdbx_seq_one_letter_code
_entity_poly.pdbx_strand_id
1 'polypeptide(L)'
;MTMEIIRIAITLSFSLFTLTIIHNCIIFSGNNSLISCIKIERQALVSLKQNLYDPSNRLASWVGEDCCKWSGIICHNITGHVRKLILRSPPIDYSASFTEIGGQKKMLLGGKISSALLNLKHLHHLDTSNNDFEGNRIPKFLGSLASLRYLNLSHAGFDGMVPRQIENLTNLCTLDLHGVTTFNGYAMNIQWISHLSLLRYLDLSHVELHHVSDWMEVTNSLPSLDCNLSFNSIPPIHHINFSSLAILDLSYNYYYSEIQVFQSGYST
;
A
#
# COMPACT_ATOMS: atom_id res chain seq x y z
N MET A 1 53.47 60.05 5.27
CA MET A 1 53.00 58.76 5.82
C MET A 1 51.46 58.67 5.79
N THR A 2 50.82 59.01 4.66
CA THR A 2 49.37 59.27 4.67
C THR A 2 48.62 58.71 3.46
N MET A 3 49.21 58.61 2.27
CA MET A 3 48.51 58.08 1.09
C MET A 3 48.72 56.57 0.86
N GLU A 4 49.88 56.06 1.24
CA GLU A 4 50.26 54.65 1.01
C GLU A 4 49.52 53.71 1.99
N ILE A 5 49.37 54.13 3.24
CA ILE A 5 48.58 53.42 4.27
C ILE A 5 47.10 53.38 3.89
N ILE A 6 46.55 54.48 3.33
CA ILE A 6 45.15 54.52 2.85
C ILE A 6 44.94 53.57 1.68
N ARG A 7 45.88 53.51 0.73
CA ARG A 7 45.81 52.57 -0.40
C ARG A 7 45.82 51.12 0.07
N ILE A 8 46.71 50.78 1.01
CA ILE A 8 46.81 49.43 1.59
C ILE A 8 45.53 49.06 2.37
N ALA A 9 44.96 50.00 3.12
CA ALA A 9 43.71 49.77 3.85
C ALA A 9 42.53 49.53 2.90
N ILE A 10 42.42 50.30 1.80
CA ILE A 10 41.36 50.13 0.81
C ILE A 10 41.50 48.78 0.09
N THR A 11 42.70 48.39 -0.36
CA THR A 11 42.91 47.09 -1.03
C THR A 11 42.66 45.91 -0.09
N LEU A 12 43.08 45.99 1.17
CA LEU A 12 42.76 44.97 2.17
C LEU A 12 41.24 44.89 2.41
N SER A 13 40.55 46.01 2.55
CA SER A 13 39.10 46.02 2.74
C SER A 13 38.34 45.41 1.55
N PHE A 14 38.77 45.69 0.32
CA PHE A 14 38.20 45.11 -0.90
C PHE A 14 38.48 43.60 -0.97
N SER A 15 39.69 43.15 -0.63
CA SER A 15 40.03 41.73 -0.60
C SER A 15 39.20 40.94 0.42
N LEU A 16 39.00 41.47 1.62
CA LEU A 16 38.15 40.87 2.67
C LEU A 16 36.67 40.83 2.24
N PHE A 17 36.19 41.88 1.58
CA PHE A 17 34.83 41.92 1.03
C PHE A 17 34.63 40.88 -0.10
N THR A 18 35.61 40.72 -0.99
CA THR A 18 35.55 39.68 -2.03
C THR A 18 35.65 38.27 -1.46
N LEU A 19 36.47 38.04 -0.43
CA LEU A 19 36.58 36.75 0.26
C LEU A 19 35.28 36.34 0.96
N THR A 20 34.57 37.28 1.58
CA THR A 20 33.27 37.02 2.22
C THR A 20 32.16 36.75 1.18
N ILE A 21 32.16 37.45 0.04
CA ILE A 21 31.24 37.16 -1.07
C ILE A 21 31.54 35.79 -1.69
N ILE A 22 32.80 35.41 -1.87
CA ILE A 22 33.19 34.08 -2.37
C ILE A 22 32.82 32.99 -1.36
N HIS A 23 33.06 33.20 -0.06
CA HIS A 23 32.67 32.26 0.99
C HIS A 23 31.15 32.07 1.04
N ASN A 24 30.39 33.17 0.96
CA ASN A 24 28.93 33.12 0.86
C ASN A 24 28.46 32.49 -0.47
N CYS A 25 29.12 32.76 -1.61
CA CYS A 25 28.81 32.12 -2.88
C CYS A 25 29.08 30.62 -2.84
N ILE A 26 30.16 30.15 -2.20
CA ILE A 26 30.44 28.71 -2.04
C ILE A 26 29.42 28.05 -1.12
N ILE A 27 28.95 28.74 -0.07
CA ILE A 27 27.85 28.26 0.79
C ILE A 27 26.53 28.16 0.00
N PHE A 28 26.27 29.06 -0.96
CA PHE A 28 25.06 29.04 -1.79
C PHE A 28 25.16 28.20 -3.07
N SER A 29 26.36 27.93 -3.60
CA SER A 29 26.59 27.11 -4.81
C SER A 29 26.81 25.63 -4.49
N GLY A 30 26.58 25.20 -3.25
CA GLY A 30 26.85 23.85 -2.75
C GLY A 30 25.62 23.05 -2.32
N ASN A 31 24.39 23.49 -2.59
CA ASN A 31 23.18 22.72 -2.32
C ASN A 31 22.43 22.41 -3.60
N ASN A 32 22.96 21.48 -4.40
CA ASN A 32 22.06 20.49 -4.97
C ASN A 32 21.46 19.78 -3.75
N SER A 33 20.29 20.21 -3.29
CA SER A 33 19.57 19.52 -2.23
C SER A 33 19.39 18.08 -2.72
N LEU A 34 20.25 17.18 -2.27
CA LEU A 34 20.16 15.77 -2.59
C LEU A 34 18.80 15.35 -2.06
N ILE A 35 17.84 15.09 -2.96
CA ILE A 35 16.50 14.64 -2.58
C ILE A 35 16.72 13.33 -1.85
N SER A 36 16.64 13.39 -0.54
CA SER A 36 16.98 12.32 0.38
C SER A 36 15.73 12.03 1.20
N CYS A 37 15.56 10.76 1.55
CA CYS A 37 14.46 10.33 2.40
C CYS A 37 14.33 11.17 3.67
N ILE A 38 13.09 11.45 4.03
CA ILE A 38 12.75 12.19 5.24
C ILE A 38 13.04 11.34 6.47
N LYS A 39 13.76 11.92 7.45
CA LYS A 39 14.25 11.20 8.64
C LYS A 39 13.16 10.43 9.39
N ILE A 40 11.97 11.02 9.59
CA ILE A 40 10.88 10.36 10.31
C ILE A 40 10.28 9.19 9.52
N GLU A 41 10.22 9.31 8.20
CA GLU A 41 9.74 8.24 7.32
C GLU A 41 10.75 7.09 7.27
N ARG A 42 12.04 7.40 7.18
CA ARG A 42 13.11 6.41 7.32
C ARG A 42 13.01 5.66 8.64
N GLN A 43 12.85 6.36 9.77
CA GLN A 43 12.72 5.72 11.09
C GLN A 43 11.51 4.80 11.16
N ALA A 44 10.39 5.19 10.53
CA ALA A 44 9.21 4.34 10.42
C ALA A 44 9.49 3.05 9.63
N LEU A 45 10.21 3.16 8.52
CA LEU A 45 10.62 1.99 7.71
C LEU A 45 11.62 1.10 8.45
N VAL A 46 12.58 1.66 9.19
CA VAL A 46 13.47 0.86 10.05
C VAL A 46 12.68 0.14 11.14
N SER A 47 11.73 0.82 11.78
CA SER A 47 10.83 0.18 12.76
C SER A 47 10.01 -0.93 12.13
N LEU A 48 9.49 -0.74 10.91
CA LEU A 48 8.81 -1.81 10.18
C LEU A 48 9.73 -3.01 9.98
N LYS A 49 10.94 -2.80 9.43
CA LYS A 49 11.93 -3.87 9.21
C LYS A 49 12.24 -4.67 10.47
N GLN A 50 12.34 -4.02 11.63
CA GLN A 50 12.59 -4.70 12.91
C GLN A 50 11.44 -5.59 13.39
N ASN A 51 10.21 -5.33 12.93
CA ASN A 51 9.02 -6.09 13.32
C ASN A 51 8.63 -7.15 12.28
N LEU A 52 9.30 -7.18 11.12
CA LEU A 52 9.10 -8.18 10.09
C LEU A 52 10.04 -9.37 10.29
N TYR A 53 9.52 -10.57 10.03
CA TYR A 53 10.33 -11.76 9.85
C TYR A 53 10.79 -11.82 8.38
N ASP A 54 12.11 -11.88 8.15
CA ASP A 54 12.73 -11.84 6.81
C ASP A 54 13.92 -12.82 6.71
N PRO A 55 13.67 -14.14 6.61
CA PRO A 55 14.73 -15.14 6.68
C PRO A 55 15.66 -15.16 5.46
N SER A 56 15.26 -14.53 4.34
CA SER A 56 16.07 -14.42 3.12
C SER A 56 16.77 -13.07 2.97
N ASN A 57 16.66 -12.18 3.97
CA ASN A 57 17.23 -10.84 3.94
C ASN A 57 16.79 -10.01 2.72
N ARG A 58 15.53 -10.12 2.28
CA ARG A 58 14.99 -9.29 1.20
C ARG A 58 15.10 -7.79 1.49
N LEU A 59 15.06 -7.42 2.76
CA LEU A 59 15.20 -6.04 3.23
C LEU A 59 16.67 -5.64 3.48
N ALA A 60 17.65 -6.40 2.98
CA ALA A 60 19.08 -6.11 3.14
C ALA A 60 19.48 -4.71 2.64
N SER A 61 18.83 -4.21 1.58
CA SER A 61 19.10 -2.87 1.04
C SER A 61 18.64 -1.73 1.95
N TRP A 62 17.85 -2.01 3.00
CA TRP A 62 17.34 -1.02 3.93
C TRP A 62 18.41 -0.63 4.96
N VAL A 63 19.43 0.07 4.48
CA VAL A 63 20.60 0.55 5.21
C VAL A 63 20.99 1.96 4.73
N GLY A 64 21.69 2.72 5.57
CA GLY A 64 22.09 4.10 5.27
C GLY A 64 21.00 5.14 5.54
N GLU A 65 21.21 6.36 5.05
CA GLU A 65 20.38 7.53 5.35
C GLU A 65 19.28 7.80 4.31
N ASP A 66 19.49 7.40 3.06
CA ASP A 66 18.54 7.67 1.98
C ASP A 66 17.65 6.45 1.68
N CYS A 67 16.50 6.38 2.37
CA CYS A 67 15.54 5.30 2.18
C CYS A 67 14.93 5.25 0.78
N CYS A 68 15.03 6.31 -0.02
CA CYS A 68 14.53 6.32 -1.39
C CYS A 68 15.35 5.44 -2.35
N LYS A 69 16.51 4.95 -1.89
CA LYS A 69 17.35 3.96 -2.60
C LYS A 69 17.06 2.52 -2.16
N TRP A 70 16.20 2.32 -1.16
CA TRP A 70 15.91 1.00 -0.63
C TRP A 70 14.98 0.25 -1.58
N SER A 71 15.22 -1.06 -1.73
CA SER A 71 14.39 -1.92 -2.57
C SER A 71 12.95 -1.89 -2.06
N GLY A 72 12.00 -1.63 -2.96
CA GLY A 72 10.58 -1.55 -2.62
C GLY A 72 10.11 -0.18 -2.09
N ILE A 73 11.00 0.80 -1.94
CA ILE A 73 10.62 2.17 -1.55
C ILE A 73 10.65 3.08 -2.77
N ILE A 74 9.55 3.78 -3.02
CA ILE A 74 9.46 4.80 -4.07
C ILE A 74 9.05 6.12 -3.43
N CYS A 75 9.92 7.12 -3.54
CA CYS A 75 9.69 8.47 -3.04
C CYS A 75 9.18 9.42 -4.14
N HIS A 76 8.60 10.54 -3.71
CA HIS A 76 8.35 11.68 -4.59
C HIS A 76 9.67 12.31 -5.03
N ASN A 77 9.83 12.45 -6.34
CA ASN A 77 10.99 13.06 -7.00
C ASN A 77 11.24 14.56 -6.70
N ILE A 78 10.42 15.23 -5.88
CA ILE A 78 10.58 16.65 -5.54
C ILE A 78 10.64 16.77 -4.02
N THR A 79 9.65 16.21 -3.32
CA THR A 79 9.53 16.38 -1.87
C THR A 79 10.30 15.34 -1.05
N GLY A 80 10.77 14.26 -1.66
CA GLY A 80 11.46 13.16 -0.95
C GLY A 80 10.55 12.29 -0.09
N HIS A 81 9.25 12.59 0.01
CA HIS A 81 8.28 11.78 0.76
C HIS A 81 8.10 10.39 0.15
N VAL A 82 8.06 9.36 0.99
CA VAL A 82 7.72 7.99 0.59
C VAL A 82 6.28 7.93 0.08
N ARG A 83 6.11 7.51 -1.17
CA ARG A 83 4.81 7.40 -1.85
C ARG A 83 4.36 5.97 -2.04
N LYS A 84 5.29 5.04 -2.26
CA LYS A 84 4.99 3.62 -2.42
C LYS A 84 5.90 2.76 -1.55
N LEU A 85 5.29 1.79 -0.89
CA LEU A 85 5.96 0.72 -0.16
C LEU A 85 5.52 -0.61 -0.78
N ILE A 86 6.45 -1.29 -1.44
CA ILE A 86 6.23 -2.54 -2.19
C ILE A 86 7.06 -3.64 -1.53
N LEU A 87 6.39 -4.51 -0.80
CA LEU A 87 6.94 -5.66 -0.09
C LEU A 87 6.44 -6.99 -0.67
N ARG A 88 5.77 -6.96 -1.82
CA ARG A 88 5.26 -8.16 -2.50
C ARG A 88 6.35 -9.21 -2.76
N SER A 89 6.08 -10.48 -2.46
CA SER A 89 6.94 -11.59 -2.92
C SER A 89 6.50 -12.12 -4.28
N PRO A 90 7.40 -12.81 -5.00
CA PRO A 90 6.99 -13.67 -6.11
C PRO A 90 5.94 -14.69 -5.62
N PRO A 91 4.88 -14.96 -6.41
CA PRO A 91 3.94 -16.05 -6.12
C PRO A 91 4.69 -17.38 -6.02
N ILE A 92 4.18 -18.28 -5.16
CA ILE A 92 4.73 -19.62 -5.05
C ILE A 92 4.29 -20.46 -6.26
N ASP A 93 5.25 -21.02 -6.97
CA ASP A 93 5.01 -22.02 -8.00
C ASP A 93 4.83 -23.39 -7.35
N TYR A 94 3.58 -23.80 -7.15
CA TYR A 94 3.22 -25.10 -6.58
C TYR A 94 3.48 -26.27 -7.53
N SER A 95 3.83 -26.03 -8.79
CA SER A 95 4.25 -27.08 -9.73
C SER A 95 5.75 -27.43 -9.61
N ALA A 96 6.51 -26.60 -8.90
CA ALA A 96 7.94 -26.80 -8.67
C ALA A 96 8.23 -27.96 -7.70
N SER A 97 9.50 -28.38 -7.64
CA SER A 97 9.94 -29.42 -6.70
C SER A 97 9.79 -28.97 -5.25
N PHE A 98 9.67 -29.92 -4.31
CA PHE A 98 9.54 -29.63 -2.88
C PHE A 98 10.68 -28.74 -2.35
N THR A 99 11.90 -28.94 -2.82
CA THR A 99 13.08 -28.14 -2.45
C THR A 99 12.96 -26.70 -2.94
N GLU A 100 12.47 -26.49 -4.17
CA GLU A 100 12.24 -25.15 -4.72
C GLU A 100 11.12 -24.43 -3.97
N ILE A 101 10.02 -25.13 -3.68
CA ILE A 101 8.93 -24.58 -2.86
C ILE A 101 9.45 -24.17 -1.48
N GLY A 102 10.30 -24.99 -0.85
CA GLY A 102 10.95 -24.65 0.42
C GLY A 102 11.83 -23.40 0.32
N GLY A 103 12.52 -23.21 -0.81
CA GLY A 103 13.27 -21.99 -1.11
C GLY A 103 12.37 -20.76 -1.28
N GLN A 104 11.28 -20.89 -2.03
CA GLN A 104 10.32 -19.81 -2.27
C GLN A 104 9.63 -19.38 -0.97
N LYS A 105 9.27 -20.33 -0.09
CA LYS A 105 8.69 -20.03 1.22
C LYS A 105 9.61 -19.21 2.12
N LYS A 106 10.93 -19.38 2.02
CA LYS A 106 11.90 -18.53 2.74
C LYS A 106 11.96 -17.09 2.23
N MET A 107 11.37 -16.80 1.06
CA MET A 107 11.27 -15.44 0.55
C MET A 107 10.07 -14.67 1.10
N LEU A 108 9.13 -15.35 1.74
CA LEU A 108 7.94 -14.72 2.30
C LEU A 108 8.33 -13.92 3.55
N LEU A 109 7.86 -12.68 3.61
CA LEU A 109 7.93 -11.89 4.84
C LEU A 109 6.81 -12.33 5.78
N GLY A 110 7.08 -12.29 7.08
CA GLY A 110 6.09 -12.51 8.12
C GLY A 110 6.20 -11.52 9.26
N GLY A 111 5.78 -11.92 10.46
CA GLY A 111 5.79 -11.04 11.63
C GLY A 111 4.67 -10.00 11.60
N LYS A 112 4.93 -8.78 12.10
CA LYS A 112 3.88 -7.77 12.33
C LYS A 112 4.13 -6.50 11.52
N ILE A 113 3.08 -6.02 10.85
CA ILE A 113 3.08 -4.68 10.28
C ILE A 113 2.99 -3.65 11.43
N SER A 114 4.06 -2.88 11.60
CA SER A 114 4.19 -1.88 12.68
C SER A 114 3.32 -0.64 12.44
N SER A 115 2.72 -0.10 13.50
CA SER A 115 1.99 1.17 13.47
C SER A 115 2.87 2.39 13.19
N ALA A 116 4.21 2.22 13.19
CA ALA A 116 5.14 3.25 12.75
C ALA A 116 4.85 3.73 11.31
N LEU A 117 4.21 2.91 10.48
CA LEU A 117 3.72 3.29 9.16
C LEU A 117 2.82 4.53 9.16
N LEU A 118 2.19 4.90 10.27
CA LEU A 118 1.42 6.14 10.42
C LEU A 118 2.26 7.41 10.18
N ASN A 119 3.58 7.31 10.28
CA ASN A 119 4.49 8.41 9.96
C ASN A 119 4.68 8.62 8.44
N LEU A 120 4.27 7.66 7.61
CA LEU A 120 4.30 7.78 6.14
C LEU A 120 3.01 8.46 5.64
N LYS A 121 2.82 9.73 6.03
CA LYS A 121 1.57 10.47 5.79
C LYS A 121 1.21 10.65 4.31
N HIS A 122 2.19 10.52 3.42
CA HIS A 122 2.04 10.65 1.97
C HIS A 122 2.08 9.30 1.25
N LEU A 123 1.96 8.19 1.98
CA LEU A 123 1.91 6.86 1.38
C LEU A 123 0.61 6.71 0.58
N HIS A 124 0.75 6.51 -0.73
CA HIS A 124 -0.37 6.30 -1.65
C HIS A 124 -0.53 4.83 -2.04
N HIS A 125 0.52 4.02 -1.89
CA HIS A 125 0.54 2.64 -2.35
C HIS A 125 1.24 1.76 -1.32
N LEU A 126 0.49 0.79 -0.80
CA LEU A 126 0.99 -0.25 0.09
C LEU A 126 0.69 -1.61 -0.53
N ASP A 127 1.73 -2.36 -0.85
CA ASP A 127 1.63 -3.71 -1.38
C ASP A 127 2.43 -4.67 -0.49
N THR A 128 1.74 -5.53 0.24
CA THR A 128 2.34 -6.60 1.04
C THR A 128 1.89 -7.99 0.57
N SER A 129 1.40 -8.09 -0.67
CA SER A 129 0.83 -9.32 -1.21
C SER A 129 1.85 -10.46 -1.35
N ASN A 130 1.37 -11.70 -1.46
CA ASN A 130 2.21 -12.90 -1.56
C ASN A 130 3.26 -12.97 -0.44
N ASN A 131 2.85 -12.77 0.81
CA ASN A 131 3.70 -12.93 1.99
C ASN A 131 3.03 -13.94 2.94
N ASP A 132 3.60 -14.18 4.10
CA ASP A 132 3.00 -15.03 5.12
C ASP A 132 3.07 -14.34 6.47
N PHE A 133 2.04 -13.56 6.79
CA PHE A 133 1.88 -12.91 8.08
C PHE A 133 1.31 -13.86 9.15
N GLU A 134 1.39 -15.18 8.95
CA GLU A 134 1.24 -16.21 9.99
C GLU A 134 -0.11 -16.16 10.75
N GLY A 135 -1.19 -15.83 10.05
CA GLY A 135 -2.52 -15.71 10.63
C GLY A 135 -2.73 -14.46 11.49
N ASN A 136 -1.86 -13.46 11.39
CA ASN A 136 -2.07 -12.20 12.08
C ASN A 136 -3.31 -11.47 11.53
N ARG A 137 -3.94 -10.65 12.38
CA ARG A 137 -5.06 -9.80 11.94
C ARG A 137 -4.57 -8.62 11.12
N ILE A 138 -5.36 -8.20 10.13
CA ILE A 138 -5.15 -6.93 9.42
C ILE A 138 -5.16 -5.78 10.45
N PRO A 139 -4.09 -4.97 10.56
CA PRO A 139 -4.02 -3.94 11.59
C PRO A 139 -5.02 -2.80 11.35
N LYS A 140 -5.82 -2.47 12.37
CA LYS A 140 -6.83 -1.39 12.32
C LYS A 140 -6.25 -0.02 11.96
N PHE A 141 -4.98 0.24 12.31
CA PHE A 141 -4.34 1.53 12.03
C PHE A 141 -4.16 1.80 10.54
N LEU A 142 -4.23 0.77 9.68
CA LEU A 142 -4.15 0.97 8.23
C LEU A 142 -5.23 1.93 7.73
N GLY A 143 -6.40 1.93 8.38
CA GLY A 143 -7.48 2.88 8.08
C GLY A 143 -7.17 4.35 8.37
N SER A 144 -6.09 4.64 9.09
CA SER A 144 -5.64 6.02 9.37
C SER A 144 -4.68 6.57 8.32
N LEU A 145 -4.27 5.77 7.34
CA LEU A 145 -3.39 6.18 6.25
C LEU A 145 -4.22 6.88 5.14
N ALA A 146 -4.74 8.07 5.47
CA ALA A 146 -5.73 8.79 4.66
C ALA A 146 -5.33 9.10 3.21
N SER A 147 -4.03 9.07 2.90
CA SER A 147 -3.51 9.30 1.54
C SER A 147 -3.46 8.05 0.67
N LEU A 148 -3.76 6.86 1.22
CA LEU A 148 -3.72 5.60 0.48
C LEU A 148 -4.70 5.60 -0.69
N ARG A 149 -4.21 5.13 -1.83
CA ARG A 149 -4.96 4.92 -3.08
C ARG A 149 -4.92 3.45 -3.53
N TYR A 150 -3.92 2.70 -3.10
CA TYR A 150 -3.76 1.30 -3.42
C TYR A 150 -3.35 0.54 -2.16
N LEU A 151 -4.13 -0.49 -1.81
CA LEU A 151 -3.85 -1.41 -0.73
C LEU A 151 -4.01 -2.84 -1.24
N ASN A 152 -2.90 -3.58 -1.28
CA ASN A 152 -2.91 -4.98 -1.62
C ASN A 152 -2.35 -5.82 -0.47
N LEU A 153 -3.22 -6.64 0.11
CA LEU A 153 -2.94 -7.57 1.20
C LEU A 153 -3.21 -9.03 0.78
N SER A 154 -3.37 -9.30 -0.52
CA SER A 154 -3.77 -10.62 -1.01
C SER A 154 -2.67 -11.66 -0.87
N HIS A 155 -3.08 -12.91 -0.69
CA HIS A 155 -2.17 -14.05 -0.47
C HIS A 155 -1.10 -13.77 0.58
N ALA A 156 -1.46 -13.03 1.64
CA ALA A 156 -0.50 -12.58 2.63
C ALA A 156 -0.63 -13.33 3.97
N GLY A 157 -1.49 -14.35 4.07
CA GLY A 157 -1.66 -15.14 5.28
C GLY A 157 -2.23 -14.36 6.47
N PHE A 158 -2.97 -13.25 6.24
CA PHE A 158 -3.74 -12.62 7.31
C PHE A 158 -4.90 -13.51 7.75
N ASP A 159 -5.49 -13.25 8.92
CA ASP A 159 -6.66 -13.96 9.42
C ASP A 159 -7.58 -13.03 10.24
N GLY A 160 -8.80 -13.50 10.54
CA GLY A 160 -9.80 -12.82 11.34
C GLY A 160 -10.54 -11.73 10.57
N MET A 161 -11.19 -10.84 11.35
CA MET A 161 -12.14 -9.88 10.78
C MET A 161 -11.46 -8.76 9.98
N VAL A 162 -11.94 -8.49 8.76
CA VAL A 162 -11.59 -7.27 8.02
C VAL A 162 -11.96 -6.03 8.85
N PRO A 163 -11.00 -5.16 9.22
CA PRO A 163 -11.27 -4.08 10.16
C PRO A 163 -12.14 -2.99 9.52
N ARG A 164 -13.23 -2.60 10.21
CA ARG A 164 -14.13 -1.52 9.75
C ARG A 164 -13.41 -0.21 9.46
N GLN A 165 -12.27 0.04 10.12
CA GLN A 165 -11.44 1.23 9.88
C GLN A 165 -11.01 1.40 8.42
N ILE A 166 -11.05 0.35 7.59
CA ILE A 166 -10.84 0.47 6.14
C ILE A 166 -11.83 1.46 5.51
N GLU A 167 -13.03 1.64 6.07
CA GLU A 167 -14.03 2.63 5.63
C GLU A 167 -13.50 4.08 5.64
N ASN A 168 -12.47 4.37 6.45
CA ASN A 168 -11.85 5.69 6.51
C ASN A 168 -10.89 5.99 5.33
N LEU A 169 -10.57 4.98 4.51
CA LEU A 169 -9.69 5.13 3.35
C LEU A 169 -10.45 5.70 2.15
N THR A 170 -11.04 6.88 2.31
CA THR A 170 -11.91 7.51 1.30
C THR A 170 -11.21 7.83 -0.03
N ASN A 171 -9.87 7.86 -0.04
CA ASN A 171 -9.06 8.03 -1.25
C ASN A 171 -8.70 6.72 -1.97
N LEU A 172 -9.13 5.56 -1.46
CA LEU A 172 -8.72 4.25 -1.95
C LEU A 172 -9.34 3.95 -3.32
N CYS A 173 -8.49 3.64 -4.30
CA CYS A 173 -8.89 3.22 -5.65
C CYS A 173 -8.82 1.71 -5.84
N THR A 174 -7.90 1.03 -5.13
CA THR A 174 -7.69 -0.41 -5.25
C THR A 174 -7.60 -1.03 -3.87
N LEU A 175 -8.45 -2.03 -3.63
CA LEU A 175 -8.42 -2.88 -2.46
C LEU A 175 -8.41 -4.34 -2.89
N ASP A 176 -7.34 -5.03 -2.57
CA ASP A 176 -7.20 -6.46 -2.82
C ASP A 176 -6.95 -7.17 -1.49
N LEU A 177 -7.93 -7.98 -1.06
CA LEU A 177 -7.90 -8.76 0.18
C LEU A 177 -8.00 -10.26 -0.10
N HIS A 178 -7.85 -10.68 -1.36
CA HIS A 178 -7.99 -12.06 -1.80
C HIS A 178 -7.13 -13.02 -0.95
N GLY A 179 -7.79 -14.02 -0.36
CA GLY A 179 -7.15 -15.04 0.46
C GLY A 179 -6.73 -16.28 -0.33
N VAL A 180 -5.84 -17.10 0.25
CA VAL A 180 -5.76 -18.51 -0.19
C VAL A 180 -6.95 -19.29 0.39
N THR A 181 -7.31 -20.44 -0.18
CA THR A 181 -8.47 -21.27 0.24
C THR A 181 -8.51 -21.70 1.72
N THR A 182 -7.41 -21.53 2.47
CA THR A 182 -7.33 -21.76 3.92
C THR A 182 -7.38 -20.47 4.76
N PHE A 183 -7.72 -19.34 4.14
CA PHE A 183 -7.91 -18.06 4.81
C PHE A 183 -9.20 -18.12 5.64
N ASN A 184 -9.08 -18.14 6.96
CA ASN A 184 -10.23 -18.02 7.89
C ASN A 184 -10.63 -16.54 8.09
N GLY A 185 -10.12 -15.62 7.27
CA GLY A 185 -10.48 -14.22 7.37
C GLY A 185 -11.90 -14.00 6.88
N TYR A 186 -12.68 -13.33 7.72
CA TYR A 186 -14.09 -13.10 7.48
C TYR A 186 -14.43 -11.60 7.51
N ALA A 187 -15.46 -11.20 6.79
CA ALA A 187 -16.09 -9.90 6.96
C ALA A 187 -17.48 -10.10 7.58
N MET A 188 -17.77 -9.41 8.70
CA MET A 188 -19.10 -9.46 9.34
C MET A 188 -20.18 -8.71 8.53
N ASN A 189 -19.78 -7.77 7.68
CA ASN A 189 -20.62 -7.12 6.66
C ASN A 189 -19.72 -6.42 5.63
N ILE A 190 -20.30 -6.03 4.50
CA ILE A 190 -19.59 -5.32 3.41
C ILE A 190 -19.99 -3.84 3.29
N GLN A 191 -20.79 -3.32 4.22
CA GLN A 191 -21.36 -1.97 4.14
C GLN A 191 -20.29 -0.86 4.16
N TRP A 192 -19.10 -1.15 4.70
CA TRP A 192 -17.95 -0.25 4.66
C TRP A 192 -17.53 0.14 3.24
N ILE A 193 -17.80 -0.69 2.21
CA ILE A 193 -17.44 -0.39 0.81
C ILE A 193 -18.17 0.88 0.33
N SER A 194 -19.40 1.14 0.81
CA SER A 194 -20.16 2.34 0.43
C SER A 194 -19.47 3.66 0.80
N HIS A 195 -18.53 3.64 1.76
CA HIS A 195 -17.73 4.81 2.15
C HIS A 195 -16.51 5.02 1.24
N LEU A 196 -16.15 4.04 0.43
CA LEU A 196 -14.99 4.06 -0.47
C LEU A 196 -15.37 4.57 -1.86
N SER A 197 -15.83 5.83 -1.90
CA SER A 197 -16.37 6.45 -3.13
C SER A 197 -15.42 6.52 -4.33
N LEU A 198 -14.11 6.34 -4.14
CA LEU A 198 -13.11 6.34 -5.22
C LEU A 198 -12.69 4.93 -5.66
N LEU A 199 -13.25 3.87 -5.05
CA LEU A 199 -12.83 2.49 -5.27
C LEU A 199 -13.18 2.04 -6.69
N ARG A 200 -12.19 1.49 -7.38
CA ARG A 200 -12.28 1.00 -8.77
C ARG A 200 -11.99 -0.49 -8.90
N TYR A 201 -11.21 -1.06 -7.99
CA TYR A 201 -10.91 -2.49 -7.94
C TYR A 201 -11.18 -2.99 -6.53
N LEU A 202 -11.98 -4.06 -6.44
CA LEU A 202 -12.25 -4.77 -5.20
C LEU A 202 -12.19 -6.28 -5.44
N ASP A 203 -11.24 -6.93 -4.78
CA ASP A 203 -11.15 -8.38 -4.74
C ASP A 203 -11.29 -8.85 -3.29
N LEU A 204 -12.37 -9.58 -3.05
CA LEU A 204 -12.70 -10.25 -1.79
C LEU A 204 -12.90 -11.76 -2.03
N SER A 205 -12.30 -12.31 -3.09
CA SER A 205 -12.33 -13.74 -3.33
C SER A 205 -11.69 -14.49 -2.16
N HIS A 206 -12.30 -15.61 -1.78
CA HIS A 206 -11.89 -16.41 -0.61
C HIS A 206 -11.92 -15.64 0.75
N VAL A 207 -12.73 -14.58 0.87
CA VAL A 207 -13.01 -13.91 2.15
C VAL A 207 -14.39 -14.34 2.64
N GLU A 208 -14.48 -15.03 3.78
CA GLU A 208 -15.78 -15.49 4.27
C GLU A 208 -16.71 -14.32 4.60
N LEU A 209 -17.84 -14.23 3.89
CA LEU A 209 -18.83 -13.18 4.06
C LEU A 209 -19.94 -13.67 5.01
N HIS A 210 -19.81 -13.36 6.30
CA HIS A 210 -20.79 -13.74 7.31
C HIS A 210 -21.94 -12.72 7.33
N HIS A 211 -23.19 -13.18 7.40
CA HIS A 211 -24.41 -12.35 7.55
C HIS A 211 -24.62 -11.26 6.47
N VAL A 212 -24.38 -11.56 5.19
CA VAL A 212 -24.56 -10.57 4.12
C VAL A 212 -25.89 -10.77 3.40
N SER A 213 -27.00 -10.42 4.06
CA SER A 213 -28.32 -10.36 3.43
C SER A 213 -28.44 -9.22 2.42
N ASP A 214 -27.71 -8.11 2.64
CA ASP A 214 -27.92 -6.85 1.91
C ASP A 214 -26.80 -6.55 0.89
N TRP A 215 -26.04 -7.58 0.46
CA TRP A 215 -24.88 -7.40 -0.41
C TRP A 215 -25.23 -6.75 -1.76
N MET A 216 -26.42 -7.06 -2.29
CA MET A 216 -26.92 -6.48 -3.52
C MET A 216 -27.19 -4.97 -3.39
N GLU A 217 -27.69 -4.50 -2.24
CA GLU A 217 -27.95 -3.07 -2.01
C GLU A 217 -26.63 -2.30 -1.85
N VAL A 218 -25.67 -2.86 -1.12
CA VAL A 218 -24.35 -2.24 -0.94
C VAL A 218 -23.58 -2.16 -2.25
N THR A 219 -23.57 -3.24 -3.04
CA THR A 219 -22.87 -3.24 -4.34
C THR A 219 -23.50 -2.31 -5.37
N ASN A 220 -24.83 -2.11 -5.31
CA ASN A 220 -25.55 -1.12 -6.13
C ASN A 220 -25.25 0.34 -5.74
N SER A 221 -24.74 0.61 -4.55
CA SER A 221 -24.42 1.96 -4.07
C SER A 221 -23.06 2.50 -4.57
N LEU A 222 -22.30 1.73 -5.36
CA LEU A 222 -20.92 2.04 -5.76
C LEU A 222 -20.82 2.86 -7.08
N PRO A 223 -20.04 3.97 -7.13
CA PRO A 223 -19.94 4.93 -8.28
C PRO A 223 -18.94 4.57 -9.42
N SER A 224 -19.06 5.16 -10.64
CA SER A 224 -18.73 4.55 -11.96
C SER A 224 -17.40 4.77 -12.78
N LEU A 225 -16.80 3.64 -13.27
CA LEU A 225 -15.93 3.18 -14.42
C LEU A 225 -14.51 3.74 -14.72
N ASP A 226 -13.54 2.84 -15.05
CA ASP A 226 -12.83 2.64 -16.38
C ASP A 226 -11.69 1.56 -16.29
N CYS A 227 -11.59 0.69 -17.32
CA CYS A 227 -10.55 -0.28 -17.77
C CYS A 227 -10.36 -1.74 -17.19
N ASN A 228 -10.78 -2.72 -18.04
CA ASN A 228 -10.13 -3.97 -18.52
C ASN A 228 -10.07 -5.32 -17.72
N LEU A 229 -10.73 -6.36 -18.30
CA LEU A 229 -10.63 -7.86 -18.13
C LEU A 229 -11.10 -8.50 -16.80
N SER A 230 -11.62 -9.73 -16.68
CA SER A 230 -12.13 -10.82 -17.55
C SER A 230 -12.91 -11.81 -16.65
N PHE A 231 -14.01 -12.43 -17.13
CA PHE A 231 -14.91 -13.30 -16.34
C PHE A 231 -14.73 -14.79 -16.64
N ASN A 232 -15.02 -15.66 -15.66
CA ASN A 232 -15.62 -16.98 -15.93
C ASN A 232 -16.56 -17.42 -14.79
N SER A 233 -17.85 -17.13 -15.00
CA SER A 233 -19.06 -17.72 -14.39
C SER A 233 -19.68 -17.01 -13.17
N ILE A 234 -20.83 -16.37 -13.40
CA ILE A 234 -21.81 -15.95 -12.38
C ILE A 234 -23.20 -16.53 -12.81
N PRO A 235 -24.09 -16.97 -11.90
CA PRO A 235 -25.46 -17.40 -12.24
C PRO A 235 -26.30 -16.25 -12.84
N PRO A 236 -27.46 -16.50 -13.47
CA PRO A 236 -28.13 -15.51 -14.30
C PRO A 236 -28.65 -14.33 -13.48
N ILE A 237 -28.01 -13.17 -13.71
CA ILE A 237 -28.31 -11.89 -13.06
C ILE A 237 -29.24 -11.09 -13.97
N HIS A 238 -30.54 -11.13 -13.72
CA HIS A 238 -31.45 -10.14 -14.30
C HIS A 238 -31.65 -9.04 -13.24
N HIS A 239 -31.21 -7.81 -13.56
CA HIS A 239 -31.36 -6.56 -12.79
C HIS A 239 -30.22 -6.11 -11.85
N ILE A 240 -28.94 -6.31 -12.22
CA ILE A 240 -27.84 -5.54 -11.58
C ILE A 240 -27.16 -4.63 -12.60
N ASN A 241 -27.03 -3.35 -12.26
CA ASN A 241 -26.40 -2.32 -13.10
C ASN A 241 -25.06 -1.91 -12.48
N PHE A 242 -24.04 -2.78 -12.61
CA PHE A 242 -22.65 -2.47 -12.24
C PHE A 242 -22.04 -1.56 -13.29
N SER A 243 -22.22 -0.25 -13.18
CA SER A 243 -21.65 0.67 -14.16
C SER A 243 -20.18 1.00 -13.86
N SER A 244 -19.55 0.41 -12.83
CA SER A 244 -18.65 1.20 -11.99
C SER A 244 -17.30 0.64 -11.55
N LEU A 245 -17.39 -0.51 -10.92
CA LEU A 245 -16.28 -1.24 -10.37
C LEU A 245 -15.65 -1.98 -11.56
N ALA A 246 -14.34 -1.81 -11.79
CA ALA A 246 -13.66 -2.42 -12.91
C ALA A 246 -13.63 -3.95 -12.76
N ILE A 247 -13.33 -4.41 -11.54
CA ILE A 247 -13.29 -5.82 -11.17
C ILE A 247 -13.93 -5.93 -9.80
N LEU A 248 -14.99 -6.73 -9.74
CA LEU A 248 -15.58 -7.26 -8.52
C LEU A 248 -15.39 -8.76 -8.54
N ASP A 249 -14.43 -9.25 -7.76
CA ASP A 249 -14.30 -10.69 -7.57
C ASP A 249 -14.82 -11.09 -6.18
N LEU A 250 -15.96 -11.79 -6.20
CA LEU A 250 -16.60 -12.42 -5.05
C LEU A 250 -16.66 -13.95 -5.21
N SER A 251 -15.88 -14.49 -6.15
CA SER A 251 -15.83 -15.93 -6.40
C SER A 251 -15.28 -16.67 -5.19
N TYR A 252 -15.64 -17.95 -5.09
CA TYR A 252 -15.17 -18.86 -4.04
C TYR A 252 -15.47 -18.41 -2.59
N ASN A 253 -16.56 -17.68 -2.39
CA ASN A 253 -17.10 -17.36 -1.07
C ASN A 253 -18.22 -18.35 -0.66
N TYR A 254 -18.25 -18.76 0.61
CA TYR A 254 -19.31 -19.62 1.17
C TYR A 254 -20.52 -18.77 1.58
N TYR A 255 -21.63 -18.87 0.84
CA TYR A 255 -22.88 -18.18 1.17
C TYR A 255 -23.68 -19.01 2.19
N TYR A 256 -23.73 -18.58 3.45
CA TYR A 256 -24.43 -19.31 4.54
C TYR A 256 -25.93 -19.02 4.67
N SER A 257 -26.57 -18.37 3.69
CA SER A 257 -28.03 -18.23 3.65
C SER A 257 -28.61 -18.90 2.41
N GLU A 258 -29.55 -19.82 2.62
CA GLU A 258 -30.41 -20.38 1.58
C GLU A 258 -30.86 -19.28 0.62
N ILE A 259 -30.34 -19.31 -0.62
CA ILE A 259 -30.91 -18.53 -1.71
C ILE A 259 -32.28 -19.14 -1.97
N GLN A 260 -33.34 -18.54 -1.44
CA GLN A 260 -34.67 -18.77 -1.97
C GLN A 260 -34.68 -18.23 -3.41
N VAL A 261 -34.47 -19.15 -4.35
CA VAL A 261 -34.68 -18.92 -5.77
C VAL A 261 -36.16 -18.62 -5.94
N PHE A 262 -36.51 -17.34 -6.07
CA PHE A 262 -37.79 -16.95 -6.64
C PHE A 262 -37.82 -17.44 -8.09
N GLN A 263 -38.46 -18.59 -8.31
CA GLN A 263 -38.92 -18.99 -9.64
C GLN A 263 -40.03 -18.02 -10.05
N SER A 264 -39.70 -16.94 -10.76
CA SER A 264 -40.69 -16.21 -11.53
C SER A 264 -40.92 -16.96 -12.86
N GLY A 265 -42.18 -17.31 -13.09
CA GLY A 265 -42.59 -18.29 -14.08
C GLY A 265 -42.38 -17.87 -15.53
N TYR A 266 -42.18 -18.88 -16.37
CA TYR A 266 -42.64 -18.85 -17.75
C TYR A 266 -43.83 -19.78 -17.86
N SER A 267 -44.99 -19.16 -18.09
CA SER A 267 -46.15 -19.81 -18.67
C SER A 267 -45.92 -19.93 -20.17
N THR A 268 -45.86 -21.17 -20.66
CA THR A 268 -46.84 -21.74 -21.59
C THR A 268 -46.89 -23.24 -21.34
#